data_AF-A0A0A1X5Y1-F1
#
_entry.id   AF-A0A0A1X5Y1-F1
#
_cell.length_a   1.000
_cell.length_b   1.000
_cell.length_c   1.000
_cell.angle_alpha   90.00
_cell.angle_beta   90.00
_cell.angle_gamma   90.00
#
_symmetry.space_group_name_H-M   'P 1'
#
loop_
_entity.id
_entity.type
_entity.pdbx_description
1 polymer ?
#
loop_
_entity_poly.entity_id
_entity_poly.type
_entity_poly.pdbx_seq_one_letter_code
_entity_poly.pdbx_strand_id
1 'polypeptide(L)'
;SVVIGCSQIVTALNYLINYFLFLIITMLRLILLTAIFLSLAIHEIRCEENEHCDERILHTSKSTVVQCRRGYKSVDCKSIVPGTIAEVSCANGYKMADTISDSGLYEMTCTPEGKWDKNKINCQPVCGRQMSSSIPSASDAPWHVGVKTYINQTCGGTIVSPKSVITALHCVEDEDGITLDANKVSVIVAGDFNNVSDIIVERDIDVALLKLSEILTLSM
;
A
#
# COMPACT_ATOMS: atom_id res chain seq x y z
N SER A 1 -5.72 55.08 -75.66
CA SER A 1 -5.43 55.74 -74.38
C SER A 1 -6.44 55.29 -73.34
N VAL A 2 -6.05 54.42 -72.41
CA VAL A 2 -6.89 54.08 -71.24
C VAL A 2 -6.35 54.89 -70.08
N VAL A 3 -7.06 55.96 -69.71
CA VAL A 3 -6.73 56.78 -68.54
C VAL A 3 -7.26 56.02 -67.32
N ILE A 4 -6.39 55.25 -66.65
CA ILE A 4 -6.73 54.61 -65.37
C ILE A 4 -6.74 55.74 -64.33
N GLY A 5 -7.94 56.16 -63.92
CA GLY A 5 -8.12 57.25 -62.96
C GLY A 5 -7.48 56.93 -61.60
N CYS A 6 -6.71 57.89 -61.08
CA CYS A 6 -5.99 57.85 -59.80
C CYS A 6 -6.85 57.35 -58.61
N SER A 7 -8.17 57.54 -58.67
CA SER A 7 -9.14 57.06 -57.67
C SER A 7 -9.19 55.51 -57.53
N GLN A 8 -9.02 54.76 -58.62
CA GLN A 8 -9.06 53.28 -58.58
C GLN A 8 -7.83 52.67 -57.90
N ILE A 9 -6.66 53.29 -58.08
CA ILE A 9 -5.39 52.87 -57.47
C ILE A 9 -5.40 53.16 -55.96
N VAL A 10 -5.87 54.33 -55.53
CA VAL A 10 -5.98 54.69 -54.11
C VAL A 10 -6.95 53.76 -53.38
N THR A 11 -8.06 53.40 -54.03
CA THR A 11 -9.03 52.45 -53.45
C THR A 11 -8.40 51.06 -53.31
N ALA A 12 -7.71 50.56 -54.33
CA ALA A 12 -7.02 49.27 -54.27
C ALA A 12 -5.90 49.23 -53.22
N LEU A 13 -5.11 50.30 -53.08
CA LEU A 13 -4.08 50.43 -52.05
C LEU A 13 -4.68 50.47 -50.63
N ASN A 14 -5.79 51.18 -50.43
CA ASN A 14 -6.49 51.17 -49.14
C ASN A 14 -7.08 49.79 -48.80
N TYR A 15 -7.58 49.05 -49.79
CA TYR A 15 -8.03 47.67 -49.59
C TYR A 15 -6.86 46.75 -49.20
N LEU A 16 -5.70 46.89 -49.85
CA LEU A 16 -4.51 46.13 -49.51
C LEU A 16 -4.00 46.46 -48.11
N ILE A 17 -3.91 47.75 -47.74
CA ILE A 17 -3.47 48.18 -46.41
C ILE A 17 -4.42 47.67 -45.32
N ASN A 18 -5.74 47.78 -45.51
CA ASN A 18 -6.72 47.26 -44.56
C ASN A 18 -6.67 45.73 -44.45
N TYR A 19 -6.42 45.04 -45.56
CA TYR A 19 -6.24 43.59 -45.56
C TYR A 19 -4.96 43.16 -44.80
N PHE A 20 -3.85 43.87 -45.01
CA PHE A 20 -2.61 43.65 -44.26
C PHE A 20 -2.77 43.98 -42.77
N LEU A 21 -3.46 45.07 -42.42
CA LEU A 21 -3.77 45.39 -41.02
C LEU A 21 -4.62 44.29 -40.37
N PHE A 22 -5.63 43.77 -41.08
CA PHE A 22 -6.48 42.69 -40.59
C PHE A 22 -5.70 41.39 -40.35
N LEU A 23 -4.78 41.03 -41.26
CA LEU A 23 -3.88 39.89 -41.10
C LEU A 23 -2.93 40.06 -39.89
N ILE A 24 -2.40 41.26 -39.68
CA ILE A 24 -1.53 41.56 -38.53
C ILE A 24 -2.33 41.45 -37.22
N ILE A 25 -3.54 41.99 -37.15
CA ILE A 25 -4.40 41.92 -35.96
C ILE A 25 -4.78 40.47 -35.63
N THR A 26 -5.09 39.66 -36.64
CA THR A 26 -5.43 38.24 -36.45
C THR A 26 -4.22 37.42 -36.00
N MET A 27 -3.02 37.69 -36.53
CA MET A 27 -1.77 37.09 -36.05
C MET A 27 -1.44 37.49 -34.62
N LEU A 28 -1.57 38.77 -34.26
CA LEU A 28 -1.37 39.25 -32.88
C LEU A 28 -2.36 38.61 -31.91
N ARG A 29 -3.64 38.44 -32.29
CA ARG A 29 -4.63 37.72 -31.48
C ARG A 29 -4.26 36.25 -31.28
N LEU A 30 -3.77 35.58 -32.33
CA LEU A 30 -3.36 34.18 -32.25
C LEU A 30 -2.15 34.01 -31.33
N ILE A 31 -1.15 34.89 -31.44
CA ILE A 31 0.03 34.90 -30.56
C ILE A 31 -0.40 35.13 -29.10
N LEU A 32 -1.27 36.12 -28.86
CA LEU A 32 -1.77 36.41 -27.51
C LEU A 32 -2.55 35.23 -26.93
N LEU A 33 -3.41 34.58 -27.72
CA LEU A 33 -4.13 33.36 -27.31
C LEU A 33 -3.16 32.23 -26.98
N THR A 34 -2.16 31.96 -27.81
CA THR A 34 -1.15 30.92 -27.52
C THR A 34 -0.34 31.22 -26.27
N ALA A 35 0.02 32.49 -26.02
CA ALA A 35 0.71 32.91 -24.80
C ALA A 35 -0.17 32.73 -23.56
N ILE A 36 -1.47 33.04 -23.66
CA ILE A 36 -2.45 32.79 -22.58
C ILE A 36 -2.61 31.29 -22.33
N PHE A 37 -2.73 30.47 -23.38
CA PHE A 37 -2.81 29.00 -23.24
C PHE A 37 -1.53 28.41 -22.64
N LEU A 38 -0.34 28.86 -23.04
CA LEU A 38 0.91 28.45 -22.39
C LEU A 38 0.95 28.89 -20.92
N SER A 39 0.54 30.11 -20.61
CA SER A 39 0.51 30.62 -19.23
C SER A 39 -0.48 29.85 -18.35
N LEU A 40 -1.65 29.48 -18.88
CA LEU A 40 -2.65 28.66 -18.19
C LEU A 40 -2.15 27.22 -18.01
N ALA A 41 -1.52 26.63 -19.03
CA ALA A 41 -0.94 25.29 -18.95
C ALA A 41 0.21 25.22 -17.92
N ILE A 42 1.01 26.28 -17.78
CA ILE A 42 2.06 26.37 -16.74
C ILE A 42 1.44 26.51 -15.34
N HIS A 43 0.29 27.19 -15.21
CA HIS A 43 -0.39 27.36 -13.92
C HIS A 43 -1.04 26.06 -13.41
N GLU A 44 -1.35 25.12 -14.30
CA GLU A 44 -1.91 23.80 -13.98
C GLU A 44 -0.83 22.76 -13.59
N ILE A 45 0.44 23.01 -13.91
CA ILE A 45 1.58 22.24 -13.38
C ILE A 45 1.89 22.77 -11.99
N ARG A 46 0.97 22.51 -11.04
CA ARG A 46 1.33 22.55 -9.63
C ARG A 46 2.06 21.24 -9.34
N CYS A 47 3.39 21.28 -9.35
CA CYS A 47 4.17 20.23 -8.71
C CYS A 47 3.74 20.23 -7.24
N GLU A 48 2.97 19.22 -6.86
CA GLU A 48 2.73 18.90 -5.45
C GLU A 48 4.08 18.40 -4.92
N GLU A 49 4.96 19.33 -4.55
CA GLU A 49 6.13 19.03 -3.73
C GLU A 49 5.59 18.56 -2.40
N ASN A 50 5.41 17.25 -2.27
CA ASN A 50 5.29 16.67 -0.96
C ASN A 50 6.62 16.97 -0.26
N GLU A 51 6.62 17.89 0.69
CA GLU A 51 7.83 18.20 1.46
C GLU A 51 8.21 17.05 2.41
N HIS A 52 7.38 16.00 2.47
CA HIS A 52 7.52 14.89 3.40
C HIS A 52 7.19 13.56 2.75
N CYS A 53 7.94 12.52 3.11
CA CYS A 53 7.64 11.14 2.73
C CYS A 53 6.47 10.57 3.53
N ASP A 54 5.68 9.68 2.91
CA ASP A 54 4.54 9.02 3.56
C ASP A 54 5.02 8.11 4.72
N GLU A 55 4.80 8.58 5.95
CA GLU A 55 5.13 7.85 7.19
C GLU A 55 4.24 6.61 7.40
N ARG A 56 3.02 6.60 6.86
CA ARG A 56 2.06 5.50 7.05
C ARG A 56 2.64 4.18 6.55
N ILE A 57 3.38 4.24 5.44
CA ILE A 57 4.02 3.07 4.83
C ILE A 57 4.87 2.32 5.86
N LEU A 58 5.58 3.03 6.75
CA LEU A 58 6.45 2.45 7.78
C LEU A 58 5.67 1.63 8.83
N HIS A 59 4.41 1.97 9.06
CA HIS A 59 3.57 1.38 10.12
C HIS A 59 2.52 0.39 9.61
N THR A 60 2.40 0.18 8.31
CA THR A 60 1.36 -0.68 7.70
C THR A 60 1.46 -2.17 8.04
N SER A 61 2.55 -2.64 8.67
CA SER A 61 2.85 -4.07 8.81
C SER A 61 3.40 -4.42 10.19
N LYS A 62 2.84 -5.45 10.82
CA LYS A 62 3.33 -6.02 12.09
C LYS A 62 4.60 -6.88 11.94
N SER A 63 5.00 -7.21 10.70
CA SER A 63 6.15 -8.08 10.43
C SER A 63 7.51 -7.36 10.51
N THR A 64 7.49 -6.02 10.59
CA THR A 64 8.70 -5.19 10.53
C THR A 64 8.73 -4.15 11.64
N VAL A 65 9.93 -3.81 12.09
CA VAL A 65 10.21 -2.67 12.96
C VAL A 65 11.04 -1.66 12.18
N VAL A 66 10.69 -0.38 12.27
CA VAL A 66 11.38 0.69 11.55
C VAL A 66 12.04 1.64 12.54
N GLN A 67 13.29 1.99 12.28
CA GLN A 67 14.02 3.05 12.97
C GLN A 67 14.42 4.10 11.95
N CYS A 68 14.20 5.37 12.26
CA CYS A 68 14.53 6.47 11.37
C CYS A 68 15.79 7.18 11.84
N ARG A 69 16.65 7.53 10.89
CA ARG A 69 17.84 8.34 11.16
C ARG A 69 18.05 9.39 10.09
N ARG A 70 18.68 10.50 10.47
CA ARG A 70 19.16 11.54 9.55
C ARG A 70 20.64 11.76 9.80
N GLY A 71 21.46 11.38 8.81
CA GLY A 71 22.90 11.22 9.02
C GLY A 71 23.15 10.16 10.10
N TYR A 72 23.78 10.57 11.21
CA TYR A 72 24.09 9.70 12.36
C TYR A 72 23.09 9.82 13.53
N LYS A 73 22.09 10.71 13.44
CA LYS A 73 21.13 10.93 14.53
C LYS A 73 19.87 10.12 14.31
N SER A 74 19.46 9.34 15.31
CA SER A 74 18.13 8.75 15.34
C SER A 74 17.07 9.85 15.51
N VAL A 75 16.00 9.75 14.72
CA VAL A 75 14.88 10.70 14.68
C VAL A 75 13.56 9.93 14.78
N ASP A 76 12.50 10.62 15.19
CA ASP A 76 11.15 10.03 15.16
C ASP A 76 10.76 9.72 13.70
N CYS A 77 10.10 8.59 13.48
CA CYS A 77 9.60 8.18 12.16
C CYS A 77 8.29 8.89 11.79
N LYS A 78 8.15 10.15 12.21
CA LYS A 78 7.02 11.02 11.92
C LYS A 78 7.50 12.29 11.25
N SER A 79 6.66 12.87 10.39
CA SER A 79 7.00 14.11 9.65
C SER A 79 8.34 13.99 8.93
N ILE A 80 8.44 12.99 8.05
CA ILE A 80 9.68 12.51 7.47
C ILE A 80 10.15 13.45 6.36
N VAL A 81 11.24 14.18 6.61
CA VAL A 81 11.82 15.13 5.65
C VAL A 81 12.84 14.46 4.70
N PRO A 82 13.12 15.07 3.53
CA PRO A 82 14.15 14.60 2.61
C PRO A 82 15.52 14.37 3.26
N GLY A 83 16.18 13.29 2.84
CA GLY A 83 17.45 12.80 3.38
C GLY A 83 17.33 11.95 4.65
N THR A 84 16.11 11.70 5.15
CA THR A 84 15.87 10.73 6.22
C THR A 84 15.99 9.30 5.69
N ILE A 85 16.65 8.43 6.44
CA ILE A 85 16.81 7.01 6.15
C ILE A 85 15.96 6.22 7.13
N ALA A 86 15.08 5.37 6.60
CA ALA A 86 14.32 4.39 7.36
C ALA A 86 15.02 3.04 7.29
N GLU A 87 15.51 2.57 8.44
CA GLU A 87 16.11 1.26 8.64
C GLU A 87 15.01 0.28 9.02
N VAL A 88 14.68 -0.62 8.09
CA VAL A 88 13.66 -1.65 8.26
C VAL A 88 14.34 -2.94 8.71
N SER A 89 13.87 -3.47 9.84
CA SER A 89 14.25 -4.76 10.40
C SER A 89 13.00 -5.62 10.63
N CYS A 90 13.17 -6.91 10.89
CA CYS A 90 12.04 -7.80 11.16
C CYS A 90 11.63 -7.77 12.63
N ALA A 91 10.31 -7.79 12.89
CA ALA A 91 9.77 -7.98 14.23
C ALA A 91 10.07 -9.40 14.75
N ASN A 92 9.97 -9.60 16.07
CA ASN A 92 10.13 -10.93 16.65
C ASN A 92 9.14 -11.94 15.99
N GLY A 93 9.59 -13.17 15.76
CA GLY A 93 8.83 -14.17 15.00
C GLY A 93 8.87 -14.02 13.48
N TYR A 94 9.64 -13.09 12.94
CA TYR A 94 9.81 -12.89 11.51
C TYR A 94 11.29 -12.89 11.09
N LYS A 95 11.54 -13.19 9.82
CA LYS A 95 12.86 -13.14 9.18
C LYS A 95 12.80 -12.44 7.83
N MET A 96 13.91 -11.83 7.40
CA MET A 96 14.01 -11.33 6.04
C MET A 96 13.98 -12.51 5.06
N ALA A 97 13.46 -12.27 3.86
CA ALA A 97 13.59 -13.26 2.80
C ALA A 97 15.08 -13.38 2.44
N ASP A 98 15.53 -14.63 2.24
CA ASP A 98 16.93 -14.97 2.00
C ASP A 98 17.52 -14.27 0.74
N THR A 99 16.66 -13.71 -0.12
CA THR A 99 17.03 -13.00 -1.35
C THR A 99 17.26 -11.49 -1.20
N ILE A 100 16.92 -10.89 -0.04
CA ILE A 100 16.81 -9.43 0.09
C ILE A 100 18.01 -8.83 0.84
N SER A 101 18.49 -9.47 1.90
CA SER A 101 19.58 -8.91 2.72
C SER A 101 20.17 -9.99 3.63
N ASP A 102 21.44 -10.34 3.41
CA ASP A 102 22.22 -11.19 4.32
C ASP A 102 22.52 -10.48 5.65
N SER A 103 22.51 -9.15 5.66
CA SER A 103 22.79 -8.33 6.85
C SER A 103 21.57 -8.15 7.77
N GLY A 104 20.39 -8.63 7.37
CA GLY A 104 19.17 -8.50 8.18
C GLY A 104 18.70 -7.04 8.33
N LEU A 105 19.18 -6.14 7.48
CA LEU A 105 18.83 -4.72 7.45
C LEU A 105 18.45 -4.29 6.03
N TYR A 106 17.34 -3.56 5.90
CA TYR A 106 16.87 -2.98 4.64
C TYR A 106 16.65 -1.48 4.79
N GLU A 107 17.35 -0.68 3.99
CA GLU A 107 17.30 0.78 4.10
C GLU A 107 16.55 1.42 2.93
N MET A 108 15.71 2.39 3.30
CA MET A 108 14.96 3.26 2.39
C MET A 108 15.31 4.71 2.67
N THR A 109 15.44 5.53 1.64
CA THR A 109 15.79 6.95 1.75
C THR A 109 14.66 7.82 1.24
N CYS A 110 14.31 8.86 2.00
CA CYS A 110 13.39 9.89 1.56
C CYS A 110 14.10 10.84 0.57
N THR A 111 13.64 10.86 -0.68
CA THR A 111 14.25 11.65 -1.77
C THR A 111 13.88 13.14 -1.66
N PRO A 112 14.59 14.04 -2.38
CA PRO A 112 14.24 15.46 -2.43
C PRO A 112 12.80 15.74 -2.89
N GLU A 113 12.19 14.84 -3.67
CA GLU A 113 10.82 14.95 -4.15
C GLU A 113 9.76 14.48 -3.12
N GLY A 114 10.17 14.18 -1.88
CA GLY A 114 9.30 13.69 -0.82
C GLY A 114 8.72 12.30 -1.07
N LYS A 115 9.50 11.45 -1.74
CA LYS A 115 9.12 10.07 -2.02
C LYS A 115 10.16 9.12 -1.46
N TRP A 116 9.74 7.91 -1.12
CA TRP A 116 10.69 6.85 -0.81
C TRP A 116 11.38 6.38 -2.09
N ASP A 117 12.70 6.22 -2.03
CA ASP A 117 13.51 5.71 -3.15
C ASP A 117 13.17 4.25 -3.51
N LYS A 118 12.63 3.49 -2.55
CA LYS A 118 12.26 2.08 -2.68
C LYS A 118 10.93 1.81 -1.99
N ASN A 119 10.37 0.65 -2.29
CA ASN A 119 9.19 0.16 -1.56
C ASN A 119 9.60 -0.49 -0.25
N LYS A 120 8.74 -0.36 0.77
CA LYS A 120 8.92 -1.09 2.02
C LYS A 120 8.68 -2.59 1.81
N ILE A 121 9.57 -3.40 2.36
CA ILE A 121 9.43 -4.86 2.37
C ILE A 121 8.63 -5.32 3.60
N ASN A 122 8.04 -6.52 3.49
CA ASN A 122 7.48 -7.26 4.61
C ASN A 122 8.36 -8.47 4.91
N CYS A 123 8.46 -8.84 6.18
CA CYS A 123 9.21 -10.02 6.59
C CYS A 123 8.35 -11.28 6.52
N GLN A 124 9.01 -12.43 6.40
CA GLN A 124 8.35 -13.73 6.40
C GLN A 124 8.25 -14.26 7.84
N PRO A 125 7.12 -14.86 8.24
CA PRO A 125 7.00 -15.47 9.55
C PRO A 125 7.98 -16.65 9.67
N VAL A 126 8.62 -16.79 10.82
CA VAL A 126 9.39 -18.00 11.16
C VAL A 126 8.39 -19.09 11.52
N CYS A 127 8.28 -20.11 10.67
CA CYS A 127 7.33 -21.22 10.85
C CYS A 127 8.04 -22.52 11.29
N GLY A 128 7.26 -23.46 11.85
CA GLY A 128 7.68 -24.85 12.07
C GLY A 128 8.76 -25.07 13.13
N ARG A 129 9.08 -24.07 13.96
CA ARG A 129 10.03 -24.23 15.07
C ARG A 129 9.30 -24.65 16.34
N GLN A 130 9.54 -25.88 16.78
CA GLN A 130 9.15 -26.33 18.11
C GLN A 130 10.16 -25.79 19.12
N MET A 131 9.68 -25.21 20.22
CA MET A 131 10.50 -25.10 21.42
C MET A 131 10.60 -26.52 21.98
N SER A 132 11.79 -27.11 21.92
CA SER A 132 12.04 -28.40 22.56
C SER A 132 12.16 -28.18 24.07
N SER A 133 11.03 -28.19 24.77
CA SER A 133 11.05 -28.31 26.22
C SER A 133 10.85 -29.78 26.64
N SER A 134 11.48 -30.18 27.75
CA SER A 134 11.36 -31.55 28.29
C SER A 134 9.96 -31.85 28.87
N ILE A 135 9.08 -30.85 28.92
CA ILE A 135 7.74 -30.91 29.53
C ILE A 135 6.73 -30.32 28.54
N PRO A 136 5.76 -31.11 28.02
CA PRO A 136 4.74 -30.63 27.10
C PRO A 136 4.06 -29.37 27.62
N SER A 137 4.15 -28.29 26.85
CA SER A 137 3.59 -26.98 27.17
C SER A 137 2.99 -26.34 25.92
N ALA A 138 2.11 -25.35 26.11
CA ALA A 138 1.54 -24.60 24.98
C ALA A 138 2.60 -23.97 24.07
N SER A 139 3.82 -23.72 24.59
CA SER A 139 4.96 -23.24 23.81
C SER A 139 5.59 -24.28 22.87
N ASP A 140 5.31 -25.57 23.05
CA ASP A 140 5.90 -26.61 22.19
C ASP A 140 5.18 -26.72 20.83
N ALA A 141 3.93 -26.25 20.77
CA ALA A 141 3.12 -26.17 19.55
C ALA A 141 2.51 -24.76 19.40
N PRO A 142 3.34 -23.73 19.13
CA PRO A 142 2.89 -22.33 19.11
C PRO A 142 1.87 -22.02 18.00
N TRP A 143 1.72 -22.91 17.02
CA TRP A 143 0.70 -22.84 15.98
C TRP A 143 -0.66 -23.40 16.41
N HIS A 144 -0.74 -24.14 17.53
CA HIS A 144 -1.99 -24.74 17.98
C HIS A 144 -2.94 -23.68 18.53
N VAL A 145 -4.20 -23.75 18.10
CA VAL A 145 -5.26 -22.82 18.53
C VAL A 145 -6.54 -23.56 18.83
N GLY A 146 -7.38 -22.96 19.68
CA GLY A 146 -8.76 -23.40 19.84
C GLY A 146 -9.64 -22.76 18.77
N VAL A 147 -10.60 -23.51 18.24
CA VAL A 147 -11.68 -23.00 17.39
C VAL A 147 -12.98 -23.19 18.15
N LYS A 148 -13.66 -22.09 18.46
CA LYS A 148 -14.91 -22.10 19.21
C LYS A 148 -16.05 -21.59 18.33
N THR A 149 -17.15 -22.31 18.31
CA THR A 149 -18.35 -21.92 17.57
C THR A 149 -19.47 -21.48 18.51
N TYR A 150 -20.45 -20.77 17.97
CA TYR A 150 -21.65 -20.36 18.69
C TYR A 150 -22.48 -21.56 19.21
N ILE A 151 -22.40 -22.72 18.56
CA ILE A 151 -23.10 -23.96 18.96
C ILE A 151 -22.36 -24.73 20.07
N ASN A 152 -21.42 -24.10 20.77
CA ASN A 152 -20.58 -24.69 21.82
C ASN A 152 -19.67 -25.85 21.37
N GLN A 153 -19.44 -26.03 20.08
CA GLN A 153 -18.43 -26.95 19.58
C GLN A 153 -17.04 -26.33 19.79
N THR A 154 -16.11 -27.14 20.30
CA THR A 154 -14.71 -26.76 20.51
C THR A 154 -13.82 -27.70 19.73
N CYS A 155 -13.06 -27.14 18.81
CA CYS A 155 -12.14 -27.86 17.92
C CYS A 155 -10.71 -27.32 18.05
N GLY A 156 -9.76 -28.05 17.48
CA GLY A 156 -8.41 -27.57 17.25
C GLY A 156 -8.27 -26.87 15.90
N GLY A 157 -7.29 -25.98 15.81
CA GLY A 157 -6.81 -25.40 14.56
C GLY A 157 -5.29 -25.27 14.56
N THR A 158 -4.76 -24.91 13.39
CA THR A 158 -3.34 -24.65 13.18
C THR A 158 -3.15 -23.32 12.48
N ILE A 159 -2.37 -22.41 13.08
CA ILE A 159 -1.93 -21.17 12.44
C ILE A 159 -0.99 -21.54 11.29
N VAL A 160 -1.37 -21.16 10.07
CA VAL A 160 -0.56 -21.35 8.85
C VAL A 160 -0.01 -20.04 8.30
N SER A 161 -0.60 -18.92 8.71
CA SER A 161 -0.08 -17.58 8.47
C SER A 161 -0.53 -16.62 9.59
N PRO A 162 0.07 -15.44 9.75
CA PRO A 162 -0.37 -14.44 10.72
C PRO A 162 -1.85 -14.03 10.60
N LYS A 163 -2.53 -14.32 9.48
CA LYS A 163 -3.94 -13.98 9.26
C LYS A 163 -4.80 -15.21 8.92
N SER A 164 -4.27 -16.43 9.07
CA SER A 164 -4.97 -17.63 8.61
C SER A 164 -4.75 -18.83 9.52
N VAL A 165 -5.86 -19.52 9.81
CA VAL A 165 -5.89 -20.77 10.58
C VAL A 165 -6.56 -21.85 9.74
N ILE A 166 -5.98 -23.05 9.72
CA ILE A 166 -6.63 -24.24 9.16
C ILE A 166 -7.29 -25.04 10.28
N THR A 167 -8.48 -25.55 10.03
CA THR A 167 -9.23 -26.48 10.87
C THR A 167 -9.99 -27.48 9.99
N ALA A 168 -10.78 -28.37 10.58
CA ALA A 168 -11.63 -29.29 9.83
C ALA A 168 -12.91 -28.60 9.33
N LEU A 169 -13.51 -29.11 8.25
CA LEU A 169 -14.78 -28.59 7.73
C LEU A 169 -15.89 -28.81 8.76
N HIS A 170 -16.00 -30.02 9.31
CA HIS A 170 -17.03 -30.34 10.31
C HIS A 170 -16.90 -29.53 11.62
N CYS A 171 -15.79 -28.80 11.83
CA CYS A 171 -15.62 -27.90 12.97
C CYS A 171 -16.33 -26.55 12.80
N VAL A 172 -16.75 -26.23 11.58
CA VAL A 172 -17.37 -24.95 11.21
C VAL A 172 -18.69 -25.16 10.48
N GLU A 173 -19.27 -26.34 10.60
CA GLU A 173 -20.60 -26.66 10.13
C GLU A 173 -21.55 -26.86 11.31
N ASP A 174 -22.85 -26.67 11.07
CA ASP A 174 -23.89 -27.10 11.99
C ASP A 174 -24.24 -28.59 11.79
N GLU A 175 -25.23 -29.08 12.54
CA GLU A 175 -25.67 -30.48 12.49
C GLU A 175 -26.24 -30.90 11.11
N ASP A 176 -26.65 -29.93 10.29
CA ASP A 176 -27.19 -30.14 8.95
C ASP A 176 -26.08 -30.09 7.86
N GLY A 177 -24.81 -29.89 8.25
CA GLY A 177 -23.69 -29.75 7.32
C GLY A 177 -23.64 -28.39 6.62
N ILE A 178 -24.30 -27.37 7.18
CA ILE A 178 -24.28 -26.01 6.65
C ILE A 178 -23.14 -25.24 7.31
N THR A 179 -22.29 -24.62 6.50
CA THR A 179 -21.17 -23.80 6.98
C THR A 179 -21.69 -22.60 7.77
N LEU A 180 -21.17 -22.43 8.97
CA LEU A 180 -21.50 -21.31 9.86
C LEU A 180 -21.02 -19.98 9.27
N ASP A 181 -21.73 -18.91 9.59
CA ASP A 181 -21.27 -17.54 9.31
C ASP A 181 -19.97 -17.24 10.07
N ALA A 182 -19.07 -16.45 9.47
CA ALA A 182 -17.78 -16.10 10.08
C ALA A 182 -17.93 -15.47 11.49
N ASN A 183 -18.97 -14.66 11.71
CA ASN A 183 -19.25 -14.04 13.00
C ASN A 183 -19.72 -15.01 14.10
N LYS A 184 -20.01 -16.28 13.76
CA LYS A 184 -20.36 -17.36 14.70
C LYS A 184 -19.16 -18.23 15.06
N VAL A 185 -17.97 -17.93 14.53
CA VAL A 185 -16.74 -18.67 14.77
C VAL A 185 -15.68 -17.73 15.35
N SER A 186 -14.97 -18.20 16.37
CA SER A 186 -13.87 -17.45 17.00
C SER A 186 -12.65 -18.36 17.17
N VAL A 187 -11.47 -17.80 16.93
CA VAL A 187 -10.19 -18.48 17.14
C VAL A 187 -9.60 -18.03 18.47
N ILE A 188 -9.21 -18.98 19.31
CA ILE A 188 -8.60 -18.74 20.61
C ILE A 188 -7.10 -19.01 20.52
N VAL A 189 -6.30 -17.96 20.69
CA VAL A 189 -4.83 -18.03 20.65
C VAL A 189 -4.31 -17.59 22.02
N ALA A 190 -3.61 -18.47 22.74
CA ALA A 190 -3.08 -18.17 24.07
C ALA A 190 -4.10 -17.58 25.08
N GLY A 191 -5.40 -17.87 24.92
CA GLY A 191 -6.49 -17.34 25.73
C GLY A 191 -7.22 -16.13 25.14
N ASP A 192 -6.68 -15.51 24.09
CA ASP A 192 -7.28 -14.35 23.43
C ASP A 192 -8.21 -14.75 22.30
N PHE A 193 -9.39 -14.11 22.25
CA PHE A 193 -10.38 -14.31 21.20
C PHE A 193 -10.06 -13.46 19.97
N ASN A 194 -9.96 -14.13 18.82
CA ASN A 194 -9.70 -13.52 17.53
C ASN A 194 -10.91 -13.76 16.61
N ASN A 195 -11.45 -12.67 16.07
CA ASN A 195 -12.59 -12.71 15.18
C ASN A 195 -12.21 -13.26 13.81
N VAL A 196 -13.14 -14.03 13.23
CA VAL A 196 -13.04 -14.54 11.87
C VAL A 196 -13.79 -13.58 10.93
N SER A 197 -13.16 -13.25 9.81
CA SER A 197 -13.72 -12.37 8.77
C SER A 197 -14.30 -13.14 7.60
N ASP A 198 -13.78 -14.33 7.33
CA ASP A 198 -14.14 -15.15 6.17
C ASP A 198 -13.80 -16.62 6.46
N ILE A 199 -14.60 -17.52 5.91
CA ILE A 199 -14.43 -18.97 6.03
C ILE A 199 -14.42 -19.55 4.62
N ILE A 200 -13.30 -20.15 4.24
CA ILE A 200 -13.16 -20.87 2.97
C ILE A 200 -13.18 -22.35 3.29
N VAL A 201 -14.10 -23.08 2.68
CA VAL A 201 -14.26 -24.51 2.87
C VAL A 201 -13.87 -25.26 1.61
N GLU A 202 -13.28 -26.44 1.79
CA GLU A 202 -13.21 -27.48 0.78
C GLU A 202 -14.07 -28.65 1.28
N ARG A 203 -14.92 -29.23 0.43
CA ARG A 203 -15.87 -30.27 0.83
C ARG A 203 -15.38 -31.67 0.45
N ASP A 204 -14.54 -31.77 -0.57
CA ASP A 204 -13.95 -33.04 -0.99
C ASP A 204 -12.90 -33.55 0.01
N ILE A 205 -12.34 -32.64 0.81
CA ILE A 205 -11.46 -32.94 1.95
C ILE A 205 -11.99 -32.17 3.17
N ASP A 206 -12.09 -32.81 4.33
CA ASP A 206 -12.65 -32.23 5.58
C ASP A 206 -11.77 -31.09 6.14
N VAL A 207 -11.76 -29.94 5.44
CA VAL A 207 -10.83 -28.83 5.67
C VAL A 207 -11.54 -27.49 5.51
N ALA A 208 -11.26 -26.59 6.45
CA ALA A 208 -11.65 -25.18 6.38
C ALA A 208 -10.46 -24.27 6.70
N LEU A 209 -10.36 -23.16 5.96
CA LEU A 209 -9.43 -22.07 6.19
C LEU A 209 -10.19 -20.86 6.75
N LEU A 210 -9.84 -20.47 7.97
CA LEU A 210 -10.37 -19.29 8.66
C LEU A 210 -9.46 -18.09 8.40
N LYS A 211 -10.01 -17.02 7.82
CA LYS A 211 -9.30 -15.72 7.75
C LYS A 211 -9.62 -14.88 8.97
N LEU A 212 -8.59 -14.47 9.69
CA LEU A 212 -8.75 -13.61 10.85
C LEU A 212 -9.01 -12.17 10.40
N SER A 213 -9.84 -11.44 11.14
CA SER A 213 -10.10 -10.01 10.88
C SER A 213 -8.82 -9.18 11.03
N GLU A 214 -8.01 -9.51 12.05
CA GLU A 214 -6.75 -8.85 12.37
C GLU A 214 -5.55 -9.78 12.22
N ILE A 215 -4.38 -9.21 11.95
CA ILE A 215 -3.12 -9.95 11.89
C ILE A 215 -2.66 -10.26 13.31
N LEU A 216 -2.36 -11.53 13.59
CA LEU A 216 -1.77 -12.00 14.83
C LEU A 216 -0.38 -11.39 15.04
N THR A 217 -0.10 -10.98 16.27
CA THR A 217 1.24 -10.62 16.69
C THR A 217 1.98 -11.90 17.02
N LEU A 218 3.04 -12.22 16.28
CA LEU A 218 3.87 -13.39 16.53
C LEU A 218 4.97 -13.04 17.52
N SER A 219 5.35 -14.00 18.36
CA SER A 219 6.51 -13.93 19.24
C SER A 219 7.21 -15.29 19.28
N MET A 220 8.54 -15.27 19.20
CA MET A 220 9.39 -16.39 19.62
C MET A 220 9.79 -16.24 21.08
#